data_AF-A0A8C5HFV3-F1
#
_entry.id   AF-A0A8C5HFV3-F1
#
_cell.length_a   1.000
_cell.length_b   1.000
_cell.length_c   1.000
_cell.angle_alpha   90.00
_cell.angle_beta   90.00
_cell.angle_gamma   90.00
#
_symmetry.space_group_name_H-M   'P 1'
#
loop_
_entity.id
_entity.type
_entity.pdbx_description
1 polymer ?
#
loop_
_entity_poly.entity_id
_entity_poly.type
_entity_poly.pdbx_seq_one_letter_code
_entity_poly.pdbx_strand_id
1 'polypeptide(L)'
;MESRVFLSSLDHFMLSPLVSWVKTFVPCDGGIHLDFSELLDGVFLNDIMSQINPASAALCVNKVSRDPSQKIHNLNLVVQQIKAYYLVGVPHFAPHVFNPWGVFTQTTKAA
;
A
#
# COMPACT_ATOMS: atom_id res chain seq x y z
N MET A 1 16.80 24.87 12.57
CA MET A 1 16.51 23.85 13.61
C MET A 1 15.47 22.83 13.13
N GLU A 2 14.76 23.09 12.03
CA GLU A 2 13.66 22.25 11.51
C GLU A 2 14.10 20.91 10.91
N SER A 3 15.32 20.84 10.35
CA SER A 3 15.84 19.61 9.72
C SER A 3 15.97 18.42 10.68
N ARG A 4 16.34 18.64 11.95
CA ARG A 4 16.39 17.55 12.94
C ARG A 4 15.00 17.05 13.35
N VAL A 5 14.02 17.94 13.40
CA VAL A 5 12.62 17.60 13.76
C VAL A 5 11.98 16.76 12.65
N PHE A 6 12.27 17.08 11.38
CA PHE A 6 11.81 16.30 10.23
C PHE A 6 12.37 14.88 10.22
N LEU A 7 13.68 14.73 10.44
CA LEU A 7 14.33 13.42 10.49
C LEU A 7 13.76 12.54 11.61
N SER A 8 13.57 13.09 12.80
CA SER A 8 12.94 12.36 13.92
C SER A 8 11.49 11.95 13.64
N SER A 9 10.72 12.79 12.94
CA SER A 9 9.35 12.45 12.52
C SER A 9 9.34 11.34 11.46
N LEU A 10 10.29 11.38 10.51
CA LEU A 10 10.45 10.36 9.48
C LEU A 10 10.85 9.02 10.09
N ASP A 11 11.83 9.00 10.99
CA ASP A 11 12.26 7.77 11.68
C ASP A 11 11.09 7.14 12.44
N HIS A 12 10.30 7.94 13.17
CA HIS A 12 9.11 7.46 13.85
C HIS A 12 8.07 6.89 12.87
N PHE A 13 7.86 7.55 11.73
CA PHE A 13 6.98 7.06 10.68
C PHE A 13 7.45 5.71 10.11
N MET A 14 8.75 5.55 9.84
CA MET A 14 9.34 4.31 9.32
C MET A 14 9.28 3.14 10.31
N LEU A 15 9.13 3.43 11.60
CA LEU A 15 8.90 2.47 12.68
C LEU A 15 7.41 2.22 12.99
N SER A 16 6.50 2.91 12.30
CA SER A 16 5.07 2.79 12.58
C SER A 16 4.51 1.40 12.20
N PRO A 17 3.38 0.98 12.79
CA PRO A 17 2.69 -0.26 12.40
C PRO A 17 2.30 -0.31 10.93
N LEU A 18 1.98 0.86 10.33
CA LEU A 18 1.63 0.95 8.92
C LEU A 18 2.81 0.55 8.03
N VAL A 19 4.01 1.12 8.29
CA VAL A 19 5.22 0.77 7.53
C VAL A 19 5.64 -0.68 7.80
N SER A 20 5.43 -1.17 9.02
CA SER A 20 5.67 -2.58 9.36
C SER A 20 4.77 -3.54 8.58
N TRP A 21 3.50 -3.20 8.38
CA TRP A 21 2.59 -3.96 7.52
C TRP A 21 2.99 -3.86 6.05
N VAL A 22 3.36 -2.67 5.56
CA VAL A 22 3.87 -2.49 4.18
C VAL A 22 5.11 -3.37 3.92
N LYS A 23 6.00 -3.52 4.91
CA LYS A 23 7.18 -4.40 4.83
C LYS A 23 6.83 -5.88 4.64
N THR A 24 5.63 -6.34 5.00
CA THR A 24 5.24 -7.75 4.77
C THR A 24 5.01 -8.10 3.30
N PHE A 25 4.94 -7.10 2.41
CA PHE A 25 4.85 -7.28 0.97
C PHE A 25 6.23 -7.44 0.30
N VAL A 26 7.32 -7.21 1.03
CA VAL A 26 8.69 -7.45 0.55
C VAL A 26 9.02 -8.94 0.71
N PRO A 27 9.50 -9.63 -0.34
CA PRO A 27 9.92 -11.02 -0.23
C PRO A 27 10.99 -11.21 0.87
N CYS A 28 10.92 -12.32 1.61
CA CYS A 28 11.83 -12.61 2.73
C CYS A 28 13.25 -13.01 2.31
N ASP A 29 13.64 -12.81 1.05
CA ASP A 29 14.91 -13.23 0.47
C ASP A 29 16.05 -12.25 0.78
N GLY A 30 16.33 -12.07 2.08
CA GLY A 30 17.69 -11.74 2.52
C GLY A 30 18.09 -10.27 2.44
N GLY A 31 17.27 -9.37 2.98
CA GLY A 31 17.79 -8.11 3.53
C GLY A 31 17.44 -6.82 2.79
N ILE A 32 16.41 -6.82 1.94
CA ILE A 32 15.88 -5.56 1.41
C ILE A 32 15.19 -4.80 2.55
N HIS A 33 15.88 -3.79 3.08
CA HIS A 33 15.32 -2.87 4.05
C HIS A 33 14.47 -1.84 3.30
N LEU A 34 13.15 -1.86 3.54
CA LEU A 34 12.25 -0.86 2.97
C LEU A 34 12.64 0.53 3.49
N ASP A 35 13.18 1.36 2.60
CA ASP A 35 13.58 2.73 2.87
C ASP A 35 12.52 3.74 2.44
N PHE A 36 12.52 4.92 3.07
CA PHE A 36 11.54 5.97 2.73
C PHE A 36 11.57 6.35 1.24
N SER A 37 12.74 6.27 0.59
CA SER A 37 12.88 6.54 -0.84
C SER A 37 12.06 5.63 -1.73
N GLU A 38 11.82 4.38 -1.31
CA GLU A 38 11.03 3.40 -2.07
C GLU A 38 9.53 3.65 -1.97
N LEU A 39 9.10 4.35 -0.91
CA LEU A 39 7.72 4.82 -0.78
C LEU A 39 7.49 6.11 -1.57
N LEU A 40 8.52 6.94 -1.71
CA LEU A 40 8.43 8.31 -2.20
C LEU A 40 8.12 8.42 -3.70
N ASP A 41 8.46 7.42 -4.50
CA ASP A 41 8.15 7.39 -5.94
C ASP A 41 6.77 6.78 -6.26
N GLY A 42 6.10 6.23 -5.26
CA GLY A 42 4.79 5.61 -5.35
C GLY A 42 4.74 4.29 -6.11
N VAL A 43 5.84 3.79 -6.68
CA VAL A 43 5.84 2.55 -7.49
C VAL A 43 5.50 1.36 -6.60
N PHE A 44 6.24 1.20 -5.50
CA PHE A 44 6.02 0.10 -4.56
C PHE A 44 4.60 0.10 -3.97
N LEU A 45 4.05 1.29 -3.71
CA LEU A 45 2.68 1.44 -3.20
C LEU A 45 1.63 1.02 -4.24
N ASN A 46 1.85 1.31 -5.54
CA ASN A 46 0.96 0.84 -6.60
C ASN A 46 1.01 -0.69 -6.76
N ASP A 47 2.18 -1.31 -6.56
CA ASP A 47 2.31 -2.77 -6.58
C ASP A 47 1.52 -3.41 -5.44
N ILE A 48 1.59 -2.83 -4.24
CA ILE A 48 0.76 -3.25 -3.09
C ILE A 48 -0.73 -3.11 -3.44
N MET A 49 -1.16 -1.98 -3.99
CA MET A 49 -2.56 -1.79 -4.39
C MET A 49 -3.02 -2.82 -5.44
N SER A 50 -2.13 -3.22 -6.35
CA SER A 50 -2.41 -4.26 -7.35
C SER A 50 -2.53 -5.65 -6.72
N GLN A 51 -1.79 -5.94 -5.65
CA GLN A 51 -1.95 -7.18 -4.86
C GLN A 51 -3.24 -7.18 -4.03
N ILE A 52 -3.64 -6.03 -3.48
CA ILE A 52 -4.88 -5.87 -2.71
C ILE A 52 -6.11 -6.01 -3.61
N ASN A 53 -6.07 -5.40 -4.79
CA ASN A 53 -7.18 -5.40 -5.74
C ASN A 53 -6.69 -5.60 -7.19
N PRO A 54 -6.55 -6.85 -7.63
CA PRO A 54 -6.07 -7.17 -8.97
C PRO A 54 -6.93 -6.58 -10.09
N ALA A 55 -8.23 -6.34 -9.84
CA ALA A 55 -9.13 -5.71 -10.81
C ALA A 55 -8.77 -4.23 -11.08
N SER A 56 -8.02 -3.59 -10.17
CA SER A 56 -7.53 -2.21 -10.32
C SER A 56 -6.11 -2.10 -10.90
N ALA A 57 -5.44 -3.23 -11.14
CA ALA A 57 -4.09 -3.29 -11.72
C ALA A 57 -4.01 -2.82 -13.18
N ALA A 58 -5.15 -2.55 -13.83
CA ALA A 58 -5.21 -2.00 -15.18
C ALA A 58 -4.68 -0.55 -15.29
N LEU A 59 -4.49 0.15 -14.17
CA LEU A 59 -3.83 1.45 -14.11
C LEU A 59 -2.30 1.23 -14.11
N CYS A 60 -1.76 0.96 -15.30
CA CYS A 60 -0.34 0.70 -15.54
C CYS A 60 0.56 1.82 -14.97
N VAL A 61 1.53 1.42 -14.12
CA VAL A 61 2.52 2.32 -13.52
C VAL A 61 3.64 2.61 -14.51
N ASN A 62 4.05 3.87 -14.61
CA ASN A 62 5.27 4.26 -15.32
C ASN A 62 6.50 3.96 -14.44
N LYS A 63 7.52 3.36 -15.06
CA LYS A 63 8.80 2.90 -14.47
C LYS A 63 9.43 3.93 -13.53
N VAL A 64 10.12 3.46 -12.47
CA VAL A 64 10.88 4.26 -11.49
C VAL A 64 11.60 5.43 -12.17
N SER A 65 11.18 6.65 -11.86
CA SER A 65 11.71 7.88 -12.47
C SER A 65 12.17 8.86 -11.40
N ARG A 66 13.30 9.52 -11.67
CA ARG A 66 13.80 10.64 -10.85
C ARG A 66 12.98 11.93 -11.07
N ASP A 67 12.10 11.95 -12.06
CA ASP A 67 11.27 13.10 -12.38
C ASP A 67 10.18 13.34 -11.31
N PRO A 68 10.11 14.54 -10.69
CA PRO A 68 9.13 14.82 -9.65
C PRO A 68 7.69 14.73 -10.14
N SER A 69 7.42 15.09 -11.40
CA SER A 69 6.07 15.02 -11.98
C SER A 69 5.60 13.57 -12.06
N GLN A 70 6.50 12.66 -12.43
CA GLN A 70 6.22 11.22 -12.47
C GLN A 70 5.92 10.65 -11.09
N LYS A 71 6.68 11.06 -10.06
CA LYS A 71 6.43 10.62 -8.67
C LYS A 71 5.06 11.10 -8.17
N ILE A 72 4.72 12.37 -8.44
CA ILE A 72 3.41 12.93 -8.12
C ILE A 72 2.30 12.15 -8.86
N HIS A 73 2.52 11.84 -10.12
CA HIS A 73 1.57 11.05 -10.91
C HIS A 73 1.35 9.65 -10.30
N ASN A 74 2.43 8.93 -9.98
CA ASN A 74 2.36 7.61 -9.36
C ASN A 74 1.62 7.64 -8.01
N LEU A 75 1.88 8.64 -7.17
CA LEU A 75 1.18 8.82 -5.90
C LEU A 75 -0.31 9.16 -6.08
N ASN A 76 -0.64 9.97 -7.10
CA ASN A 76 -2.04 10.22 -7.45
C ASN A 76 -2.77 8.93 -7.87
N LEU A 77 -2.10 8.04 -8.62
CA LEU A 77 -2.66 6.73 -8.97
C LEU A 77 -2.94 5.88 -7.73
N VAL A 78 -2.02 5.82 -6.75
CA VAL A 78 -2.25 5.12 -5.47
C VAL A 78 -3.52 5.64 -4.79
N VAL A 79 -3.67 6.96 -4.67
CA VAL A 79 -4.86 7.57 -4.05
C VAL A 79 -6.14 7.23 -4.82
N GLN A 80 -6.08 7.23 -6.16
CA GLN A 80 -7.21 6.85 -7.00
C GLN A 80 -7.59 5.38 -6.84
N GLN A 81 -6.61 4.47 -6.78
CA GLN A 81 -6.84 3.04 -6.54
C GLN A 81 -7.45 2.79 -5.16
N ILE A 82 -6.97 3.47 -4.12
CA ILE A 82 -7.53 3.38 -2.76
C ILE A 82 -8.99 3.85 -2.79
N LYS A 83 -9.27 5.01 -3.39
CA LYS A 83 -10.65 5.51 -3.53
C LYS A 83 -11.53 4.55 -4.31
N ALA A 84 -11.04 4.03 -5.44
CA ALA A 84 -11.77 3.09 -6.26
C ALA A 84 -12.06 1.78 -5.51
N TYR A 85 -11.11 1.26 -4.73
CA TYR A 85 -11.33 0.09 -3.88
C TYR A 85 -12.50 0.28 -2.93
N TYR A 86 -12.59 1.43 -2.26
CA TYR A 86 -13.69 1.73 -1.34
C TYR A 86 -15.01 2.13 -2.02
N LEU A 87 -14.96 2.76 -3.20
CA LEU A 87 -16.16 3.23 -3.90
C LEU A 87 -16.79 2.15 -4.81
N VAL A 88 -15.96 1.34 -5.48
CA VAL A 88 -16.37 0.25 -6.38
C VAL A 88 -16.44 -1.09 -5.65
N GLY A 89 -15.86 -1.23 -4.45
CA GLY A 89 -16.12 -2.37 -3.56
C GLY A 89 -17.49 -2.31 -2.85
N VAL A 90 -18.22 -1.20 -2.99
CA VAL A 90 -19.54 -0.96 -2.35
C VAL A 90 -20.67 -0.87 -3.40
N PRO A 91 -20.70 -1.76 -4.39
CA PRO A 91 -21.97 -2.26 -4.87
C PRO A 91 -21.90 -3.79 -5.00
N HIS A 92 -22.74 -4.48 -4.21
CA HIS A 92 -23.25 -5.82 -4.50
C HIS A 92 -22.56 -7.06 -3.88
N PHE A 93 -21.69 -6.96 -2.87
CA PHE A 93 -21.38 -8.13 -2.03
C PHE A 93 -21.23 -7.77 -0.54
N ALA A 94 -21.76 -8.65 0.30
CA ALA A 94 -21.96 -8.52 1.74
C ALA A 94 -20.65 -8.24 2.52
N PRO A 95 -20.73 -7.56 3.69
CA PRO A 95 -19.58 -7.10 4.48
C PRO A 95 -18.86 -8.21 5.28
N HIS A 96 -18.71 -9.41 4.71
CA HIS A 96 -18.32 -10.60 5.49
C HIS A 96 -16.87 -11.08 5.34
N VAL A 97 -16.01 -10.46 4.52
CA VAL A 97 -14.60 -10.89 4.46
C VAL A 97 -13.65 -9.72 4.22
N PHE A 98 -13.51 -8.81 5.19
CA PHE A 98 -12.18 -8.24 5.44
C PHE A 98 -12.12 -7.59 6.83
N ASN A 99 -11.58 -8.33 7.80
CA ASN A 99 -11.11 -7.76 9.05
C ASN A 99 -9.59 -7.59 8.92
N PRO A 100 -9.03 -6.37 8.99
CA PRO A 100 -7.58 -6.15 8.91
C PRO A 100 -6.82 -6.71 10.13
N TRP A 101 -7.54 -7.17 11.15
CA TRP A 101 -7.03 -7.97 12.25
C TRP A 101 -7.52 -9.40 12.06
N GLY A 102 -6.67 -10.29 11.54
CA GLY A 102 -7.04 -11.66 11.16
C GLY A 102 -7.68 -12.47 12.29
N VAL A 103 -9.01 -12.46 12.37
CA VAL A 103 -9.80 -13.47 13.07
C VAL A 103 -10.50 -14.29 12.01
N PHE A 104 -9.93 -15.47 11.74
CA PHE A 104 -10.54 -16.51 10.92
C PHE A 104 -11.86 -16.93 11.58
N THR A 105 -13.01 -16.55 11.02
CA THR A 105 -14.25 -17.28 11.30
C THR A 105 -14.46 -18.25 10.15
N GLN A 106 -14.05 -19.50 10.40
CA GLN A 106 -14.39 -20.61 9.55
C GLN A 106 -15.89 -20.91 9.72
N THR A 107 -16.75 -20.36 8.86
CA THR A 107 -18.12 -20.83 8.76
C THR A 107 -18.18 -22.02 7.83
N THR A 108 -18.17 -23.20 8.46
CA THR A 108 -18.58 -24.47 7.87
C THR A 108 -19.92 -24.30 7.16
N LYS A 109 -19.92 -24.55 5.86
CA LYS A 109 -21.13 -24.73 5.05
C LYS A 109 -21.75 -26.07 5.46
N ALA A 110 -22.74 -26.05 6.34
CA ALA A 110 -23.62 -27.19 6.55
C ALA A 110 -24.56 -27.30 5.35
N ALA A 111 -24.53 -28.47 4.71
CA ALA A 111 -25.45 -28.89 3.67
C ALA A 111 -26.85 -29.16 4.24
#